data_AF-A0A9Q3EWX9-F1
#
_entry.id   AF-A0A9Q3EWX9-F1
#
_cell.length_a   1.000
_cell.length_b   1.000
_cell.length_c   1.000
_cell.angle_alpha   90.00
_cell.angle_beta   90.00
_cell.angle_gamma   90.00
#
_symmetry.space_group_name_H-M   'P 1'
#
loop_
_entity.id
_entity.type
_entity.pdbx_description
1 polymer ?
#
loop_
_entity_poly.entity_id
_entity_poly.type
_entity_poly.pdbx_seq_one_letter_code
_entity_poly.pdbx_strand_id
1 'polypeptide(L)'
;MQWTKLQKYDKFIYSRISHVSKLAAQENQSLMEAAKLPNFSQLEWNSANPKEEFESFSNVIVTQDGFFNKPHQDLNDLNAWTYGIFSFVSKNDFYPLPTVFTPSEHCLHFPKLKMEIDFSKKPGIMELLWKKSTTVHHTTKPSPAIINHDKMTYFGCSFQINHKLFNVGHKLLKMSPAEMKSKVHGYFERNLHVQKCAKKS
;
A
#
# COMPACT_ATOMS: atom_id res chain seq x y z
N MET A 1 -2.91 8.86 -14.80
CA MET A 1 -2.17 9.01 -13.52
C MET A 1 -1.31 10.26 -13.60
N GLN A 2 -1.46 11.22 -12.67
CA GLN A 2 -0.64 12.44 -12.66
C GLN A 2 0.62 12.21 -11.82
N TRP A 3 1.70 11.79 -12.47
CA TRP A 3 3.00 11.47 -11.84
C TRP A 3 3.56 12.62 -11.00
N THR A 4 3.24 13.87 -11.35
CA THR A 4 3.61 15.08 -10.61
C THR A 4 3.01 15.17 -9.20
N LYS A 5 2.02 14.32 -8.86
CA LYS A 5 1.39 14.28 -7.54
C LYS A 5 2.02 13.25 -6.60
N LEU A 6 2.88 12.35 -7.07
CA LEU A 6 3.39 11.24 -6.26
C LEU A 6 4.14 11.70 -5.01
N GLN A 7 4.96 12.74 -5.11
CA GLN A 7 5.67 13.30 -3.94
C GLN A 7 4.69 13.82 -2.88
N LYS A 8 3.55 14.39 -3.31
CA LYS A 8 2.49 14.82 -2.38
C LYS A 8 1.83 13.61 -1.70
N TYR A 9 1.76 12.47 -2.38
CA TYR A 9 1.22 11.23 -1.80
C TYR A 9 2.19 10.60 -0.80
N ASP A 10 3.49 10.54 -1.09
CA ASP A 10 4.50 10.08 -0.12
C ASP A 10 4.40 10.90 1.18
N LYS A 11 4.40 12.23 1.07
CA LYS A 11 4.22 13.15 2.20
C LYS A 11 2.90 12.94 2.94
N PHE A 12 1.81 12.79 2.20
CA PHE A 12 0.49 12.53 2.79
C PHE A 12 0.52 11.24 3.61
N ILE A 13 0.94 10.12 3.02
CA ILE A 13 0.96 8.81 3.68
C ILE A 13 1.84 8.83 4.94
N TYR A 14 3.07 9.35 4.84
CA TYR A 14 3.94 9.49 6.00
C TYR A 14 3.30 10.34 7.11
N SER A 15 2.65 11.46 6.75
CA SER A 15 2.00 12.34 7.71
C SER A 15 0.83 11.67 8.42
N ARG A 16 0.03 10.86 7.72
CA ARG A 16 -1.10 10.12 8.32
C ARG A 16 -0.60 9.08 9.32
N ILE A 17 0.41 8.30 8.95
CA ILE A 17 0.99 7.29 9.85
C ILE A 17 1.63 7.98 11.05
N SER A 18 2.43 9.02 10.83
CA SER A 18 3.10 9.77 11.90
C SER A 18 2.12 10.43 12.87
N HIS A 19 0.95 10.85 12.37
CA HIS A 19 -0.12 11.38 13.20
C HIS A 19 -0.73 10.30 14.11
N VAL A 20 -0.91 9.08 13.59
CA VAL A 20 -1.41 7.93 14.38
C VAL A 20 -0.33 7.39 15.33
N SER A 21 0.90 7.21 14.85
CA SER A 21 2.05 6.71 15.58
C SER A 21 3.36 7.11 14.91
N LYS A 22 4.09 8.04 15.52
CA LYS A 22 5.44 8.44 15.09
C LYS A 22 6.41 7.25 15.06
N LEU A 23 6.31 6.36 16.05
CA LEU A 23 7.16 5.17 16.14
C LEU A 23 6.97 4.27 14.91
N ALA A 24 5.73 4.04 14.50
CA ALA A 24 5.45 3.19 13.35
C ALA A 24 6.01 3.76 12.04
N ALA A 25 5.88 5.07 11.84
CA ALA A 25 6.48 5.76 10.70
C ALA A 25 8.01 5.61 10.70
N GLN A 26 8.66 5.82 11.85
CA GLN A 26 10.11 5.71 12.01
C GLN A 26 10.63 4.28 11.80
N GLU A 27 9.95 3.26 12.33
CA GLU A 27 10.35 1.86 12.13
C GLU A 27 10.27 1.45 10.66
N ASN A 28 9.22 1.86 9.94
CA ASN A 28 9.09 1.60 8.52
C ASN A 28 10.11 2.40 7.69
N GLN A 29 10.36 3.67 8.03
CA GLN A 29 11.40 4.50 7.40
C GLN A 29 12.79 3.88 7.55
N SER A 30 13.14 3.43 8.76
CA SER A 30 14.43 2.79 9.04
C SER A 30 14.66 1.56 8.16
N LEU A 31 13.60 0.80 7.88
CA LEU A 31 13.66 -0.36 6.99
C LEU A 31 13.88 0.03 5.53
N MET A 32 13.21 1.09 5.05
CA MET A 32 13.43 1.65 3.71
C MET A 32 14.89 2.09 3.52
N GLU A 33 15.42 2.82 4.50
CA GLU A 33 16.79 3.32 4.51
C GLU A 33 17.82 2.19 4.49
N ALA A 34 17.61 1.13 5.28
CA ALA A 34 18.53 0.00 5.42
C ALA A 34 18.80 -0.73 4.09
N ALA A 35 17.81 -0.79 3.19
CA ALA A 35 17.95 -1.41 1.87
C ALA A 35 17.98 -0.40 0.71
N LYS A 36 18.02 0.91 1.01
CA LYS A 36 17.86 2.01 0.04
C LYS A 36 16.73 1.74 -0.95
N LEU A 37 15.56 1.45 -0.41
CA LEU A 37 14.38 1.16 -1.22
C LEU A 37 13.80 2.44 -1.81
N PRO A 38 13.33 2.41 -3.06
CA PRO A 38 12.65 3.55 -3.63
C PRO A 38 11.25 3.72 -3.02
N ASN A 39 10.87 4.96 -2.73
CA ASN A 39 9.51 5.40 -2.47
C ASN A 39 8.71 5.54 -3.79
N PHE A 40 7.44 6.00 -3.72
CA PHE A 40 6.58 6.04 -4.91
C PHE A 40 6.99 7.12 -5.91
N SER A 41 7.56 8.24 -5.47
CA SER A 41 7.91 9.39 -6.32
C SER A 41 9.33 9.33 -6.91
N GLN A 42 10.20 8.44 -6.42
CA GLN A 42 11.56 8.30 -6.94
C GLN A 42 11.58 7.78 -8.38
N LEU A 43 12.33 8.50 -9.24
CA LEU A 43 12.50 8.14 -10.65
C LEU A 43 13.59 7.09 -10.87
N GLU A 44 14.60 7.06 -10.00
CA GLU A 44 15.70 6.11 -10.03
C GLU A 44 15.81 5.39 -8.68
N TRP A 45 16.22 4.12 -8.69
CA TRP A 45 16.40 3.31 -7.46
C TRP A 45 17.32 3.99 -6.44
N ASN A 46 18.33 4.70 -6.94
CA ASN A 46 19.42 5.29 -6.16
C ASN A 46 19.67 6.77 -6.51
N SER A 47 18.74 7.45 -7.19
CA SER A 47 18.84 8.91 -7.22
C SER A 47 18.77 9.34 -5.77
N ALA A 48 19.91 9.81 -5.25
CA ALA A 48 20.03 10.35 -3.91
C ALA A 48 19.00 11.46 -3.81
N ASN A 49 17.83 11.15 -3.28
CA ASN A 49 16.97 12.19 -2.79
C ASN A 49 17.58 12.54 -1.44
N PRO A 50 18.05 13.78 -1.22
CA PRO A 50 18.58 14.18 0.06
C PRO A 50 17.50 13.95 1.10
N LYS A 51 17.59 12.84 1.85
CA LYS A 51 16.67 12.42 2.92
C LYS A 51 15.29 13.06 2.75
N GLU A 52 14.47 12.60 1.80
CA GLU A 52 13.08 13.02 1.92
C GLU A 52 12.56 12.41 3.22
N GLU A 53 12.18 13.28 4.16
CA GLU A 53 11.79 12.94 5.54
C GLU A 53 10.53 12.05 5.63
N PHE A 54 10.05 11.54 4.50
CA PHE A 54 8.69 11.04 4.30
C PHE A 54 8.64 9.65 3.64
N GLU A 55 9.67 8.83 3.83
CA GLU A 55 9.71 7.46 3.28
C GLU A 55 9.12 6.47 4.29
N SER A 56 8.06 5.75 3.92
CA SER A 56 7.50 4.69 4.78
C SER A 56 7.20 3.40 4.05
N PHE A 57 7.02 3.42 2.72
CA PHE A 57 6.64 2.25 1.96
C PHE A 57 7.18 2.32 0.53
N SER A 58 7.37 1.15 -0.06
CA SER A 58 7.85 0.97 -1.43
C SER A 58 6.82 0.33 -2.35
N ASN A 59 5.75 -0.23 -1.78
CA ASN A 59 4.68 -0.86 -2.55
C ASN A 59 3.32 -0.65 -1.89
N VAL A 60 2.29 -0.66 -2.73
CA VAL A 60 0.88 -0.60 -2.32
C VAL A 60 0.12 -1.70 -3.06
N ILE A 61 -0.73 -2.43 -2.33
CA ILE A 61 -1.71 -3.34 -2.90
C ILE A 61 -3.06 -2.64 -2.86
N VAL A 62 -3.78 -2.69 -3.97
CA VAL A 62 -5.14 -2.16 -4.08
C VAL A 62 -6.09 -3.30 -4.41
N THR A 63 -7.19 -3.38 -3.68
CA THR A 63 -8.23 -4.39 -3.84
C THR A 63 -9.59 -3.72 -3.96
N GLN A 64 -10.44 -4.27 -4.82
CA GLN A 64 -11.79 -3.79 -5.06
C GLN A 64 -12.76 -4.96 -5.26
N ASP A 65 -14.03 -4.65 -5.52
CA ASP A 65 -15.04 -5.60 -6.02
C ASP A 65 -15.31 -6.79 -5.10
N GLY A 66 -15.43 -6.48 -3.81
CA GLY A 66 -15.81 -7.47 -2.82
C GLY A 66 -14.70 -8.46 -2.46
N PHE A 67 -13.44 -8.02 -2.62
CA PHE A 67 -12.28 -8.75 -2.12
C PHE A 67 -12.46 -9.19 -0.66
N PHE A 68 -12.18 -10.47 -0.40
CA PHE A 68 -12.08 -11.00 0.95
C PHE A 68 -10.90 -11.97 1.07
N ASN A 69 -10.40 -12.15 2.28
CA ASN A 69 -9.29 -13.06 2.54
C ASN A 69 -9.55 -13.95 3.76
N LYS A 70 -8.74 -15.01 3.88
CA LYS A 70 -8.76 -15.88 5.07
C LYS A 70 -7.96 -15.23 6.20
N PRO A 71 -8.22 -15.59 7.48
CA PRO A 71 -7.39 -15.18 8.61
C PRO A 71 -5.90 -15.43 8.34
N HIS A 72 -5.10 -14.38 8.42
CA HIS A 72 -3.66 -14.46 8.21
C HIS A 72 -2.91 -13.37 8.98
N GLN A 73 -1.59 -13.52 9.02
CA GLN A 73 -0.65 -12.46 9.34
C GLN A 73 0.11 -12.09 8.08
N ASP A 74 0.57 -10.86 7.99
CA ASP A 74 1.30 -10.34 6.83
C ASP A 74 2.75 -10.87 6.77
N LEU A 75 3.03 -12.14 7.08
CA LEU A 75 4.40 -12.67 7.31
C LEU A 75 5.39 -12.43 6.16
N ASN A 76 4.87 -12.27 4.93
CA ASN A 76 5.62 -12.02 3.71
C ASN A 76 6.01 -10.54 3.49
N ASP A 77 5.56 -9.66 4.37
CA ASP A 77 6.01 -8.28 4.41
C ASP A 77 7.21 -8.13 5.36
N LEU A 78 7.95 -7.04 5.25
CA LEU A 78 9.05 -6.70 6.16
C LEU A 78 8.72 -5.51 7.04
N ASN A 79 7.83 -4.62 6.61
CA ASN A 79 7.41 -3.48 7.43
C ASN A 79 6.93 -3.97 8.81
N ALA A 80 7.33 -3.25 9.85
CA ALA A 80 6.91 -3.53 11.22
C ALA A 80 5.41 -3.25 11.38
N TRP A 81 4.94 -2.20 10.71
CA TRP A 81 3.55 -1.74 10.74
C TRP A 81 2.98 -1.68 9.34
N THR A 82 1.80 -2.26 9.15
CA THR A 82 1.03 -2.14 7.91
C THR A 82 0.07 -0.98 8.05
N TYR A 83 0.00 -0.14 7.02
CA TYR A 83 -0.95 0.97 6.94
C TYR A 83 -1.98 0.66 5.86
N GLY A 84 -3.27 0.73 6.20
CA GLY A 84 -4.37 0.44 5.29
C GLY A 84 -5.38 1.56 5.21
N ILE A 85 -5.95 1.75 4.02
CA ILE A 85 -7.04 2.69 3.77
C ILE A 85 -8.22 1.92 3.18
N PHE A 86 -9.41 2.12 3.74
CA PHE A 86 -10.61 1.38 3.36
C PHE A 86 -11.80 2.33 3.26
N SER A 87 -12.64 2.13 2.24
CA SER A 87 -13.83 2.97 2.02
C SER A 87 -14.82 2.25 1.11
N PHE A 88 -16.11 2.50 1.30
CA PHE A 88 -17.06 2.34 0.19
C PHE A 88 -16.87 3.50 -0.78
N VAL A 89 -16.85 3.20 -2.07
CA VAL A 89 -16.59 4.18 -3.13
C VAL A 89 -17.54 4.01 -4.29
N SER A 90 -17.74 5.08 -5.04
CA SER A 90 -18.42 5.06 -6.33
C SER A 90 -17.62 4.22 -7.34
N LYS A 91 -18.31 3.34 -8.08
CA LYS A 91 -17.69 2.55 -9.16
C LYS A 91 -17.21 3.41 -10.35
N ASN A 92 -17.74 4.63 -10.49
CA ASN A 92 -17.46 5.47 -11.65
C ASN A 92 -16.17 6.28 -11.48
N ASP A 93 -15.95 6.85 -10.30
CA ASP A 93 -14.93 7.86 -10.05
C ASP A 93 -14.13 7.62 -8.76
N PHE A 94 -14.43 6.54 -8.03
CA PHE A 94 -13.75 6.12 -6.80
C PHE A 94 -13.78 7.14 -5.66
N TYR A 95 -14.70 8.12 -5.71
CA TYR A 95 -14.91 8.99 -4.55
C TYR A 95 -15.60 8.22 -3.42
N PRO A 96 -15.20 8.45 -2.15
CA PRO A 96 -15.89 7.88 -0.99
C PRO A 96 -17.37 8.21 -1.00
N LEU A 97 -18.21 7.19 -0.75
CA LEU A 97 -19.65 7.35 -0.61
C LEU A 97 -20.08 6.98 0.81
N PRO A 98 -21.13 7.64 1.37
CA PRO A 98 -21.83 7.10 2.51
C PRO A 98 -22.36 5.71 2.16
N THR A 99 -22.16 4.76 3.06
CA THR A 99 -22.72 3.42 2.90
C THR A 99 -24.25 3.43 3.03
N VAL A 100 -24.89 2.59 2.22
CA VAL A 100 -26.33 2.31 2.26
C VAL A 100 -26.63 0.87 2.72
N PHE A 101 -25.57 0.11 3.04
CA PHE A 101 -25.65 -1.29 3.40
C PHE A 101 -25.92 -1.50 4.88
N THR A 102 -26.45 -2.67 5.23
CA THR A 102 -26.68 -2.99 6.64
C THR A 102 -25.36 -3.23 7.38
N PRO A 103 -25.32 -2.96 8.70
CA PRO A 103 -24.23 -3.34 9.58
C PRO A 103 -23.69 -4.75 9.35
N SER A 104 -22.37 -4.88 9.42
CA SER A 104 -21.60 -6.12 9.36
C SER A 104 -21.62 -6.86 8.01
N GLU A 105 -22.07 -6.23 6.91
CA GLU A 105 -22.05 -6.86 5.59
C GLU A 105 -20.65 -7.04 5.00
N HIS A 106 -19.67 -6.21 5.40
CA HIS A 106 -18.26 -6.38 5.07
C HIS A 106 -17.39 -5.67 6.12
N CYS A 107 -16.44 -6.39 6.71
CA CYS A 107 -15.68 -5.91 7.86
C CYS A 107 -14.23 -6.35 7.80
N LEU A 108 -13.36 -5.63 8.50
CA LEU A 108 -12.04 -6.12 8.89
C LEU A 108 -12.10 -6.66 10.31
N HIS A 109 -11.82 -7.95 10.46
CA HIS A 109 -11.87 -8.65 11.73
C HIS A 109 -10.46 -8.95 12.23
N PHE A 110 -10.23 -8.67 13.52
CA PHE A 110 -9.02 -8.97 14.28
C PHE A 110 -9.35 -10.02 15.36
N PRO A 111 -9.32 -11.33 15.05
CA PRO A 111 -9.88 -12.36 15.91
C PRO A 111 -9.23 -12.42 17.30
N LYS A 112 -7.91 -12.24 17.37
CA LYS A 112 -7.16 -12.24 18.63
C LYS A 112 -7.51 -11.06 19.54
N LEU A 113 -7.90 -9.93 18.96
CA LEU A 113 -8.32 -8.73 19.67
C LEU A 113 -9.83 -8.72 19.97
N LYS A 114 -10.58 -9.71 19.45
CA LYS A 114 -12.05 -9.73 19.48
C LYS A 114 -12.67 -8.41 18.99
N MET A 115 -12.03 -7.83 17.98
CA MET A 115 -12.37 -6.51 17.44
C MET A 115 -12.76 -6.64 15.97
N GLU A 116 -13.87 -6.01 15.61
CA GLU A 116 -14.34 -5.88 14.24
C GLU A 116 -14.42 -4.41 13.87
N ILE A 117 -13.91 -4.07 12.69
CA ILE A 117 -14.08 -2.77 12.07
C ILE A 117 -15.07 -2.97 10.92
N ASP A 118 -16.31 -2.58 11.22
CA ASP A 118 -17.42 -2.64 10.29
C ASP A 118 -17.43 -1.41 9.41
N PHE A 119 -17.14 -1.63 8.13
CA PHE A 119 -17.01 -0.58 7.13
C PHE A 119 -18.34 0.12 6.83
N SER A 120 -19.46 -0.52 7.13
CA SER A 120 -20.80 0.04 6.92
C SER A 120 -21.27 0.95 8.06
N LYS A 121 -20.57 1.00 9.19
CA LYS A 121 -21.00 1.85 10.34
C LYS A 121 -20.46 3.26 10.29
N LYS A 122 -19.48 3.55 9.43
CA LYS A 122 -18.82 4.86 9.35
C LYS A 122 -18.78 5.33 7.90
N PRO A 123 -19.45 6.45 7.56
CA PRO A 123 -19.30 7.02 6.23
C PRO A 123 -17.88 7.57 6.07
N GLY A 124 -17.33 7.45 4.86
CA GLY A 124 -16.04 8.04 4.48
C GLY A 124 -14.86 7.07 4.54
N ILE A 125 -13.67 7.64 4.75
CA ILE A 125 -12.39 6.94 4.67
C ILE A 125 -11.98 6.44 6.06
N MET A 126 -11.66 5.14 6.15
CA MET A 126 -11.07 4.54 7.34
C MET A 126 -9.59 4.30 7.10
N GLU A 127 -8.78 4.77 8.04
CA GLU A 127 -7.34 4.56 8.06
C GLU A 127 -6.99 3.68 9.24
N LEU A 128 -6.21 2.64 8.98
CA LEU A 128 -5.82 1.66 9.98
C LEU A 128 -4.31 1.46 9.97
N LEU A 129 -3.77 1.26 11.16
CA LEU A 129 -2.38 0.94 11.38
C LEU A 129 -2.30 -0.27 12.31
N TRP A 130 -1.63 -1.34 11.89
CA TRP A 130 -1.49 -2.54 12.71
C TRP A 130 -0.09 -3.15 12.61
N LYS A 131 0.33 -3.81 13.69
CA LYS A 131 1.64 -4.47 13.77
C LYS A 131 1.60 -5.82 13.07
N LYS A 132 2.39 -5.96 12.01
CA LYS A 132 2.44 -7.14 11.13
C LYS A 132 2.70 -8.45 11.89
N SER A 133 3.64 -8.44 12.84
CA SER A 133 4.10 -9.65 13.53
C SER A 133 3.12 -10.24 14.55
N THR A 134 2.22 -9.42 15.10
CA THR A 134 1.34 -9.84 16.20
C THR A 134 -0.13 -9.91 15.80
N THR A 135 -0.50 -9.28 14.69
CA THR A 135 -1.89 -9.06 14.32
C THR A 135 -2.36 -10.06 13.28
N VAL A 136 -3.19 -11.02 13.72
CA VAL A 136 -4.00 -11.84 12.80
C VAL A 136 -5.22 -11.02 12.40
N HIS A 137 -5.49 -10.92 11.10
CA HIS A 137 -6.64 -10.20 10.59
C HIS A 137 -7.20 -10.87 9.33
N HIS A 138 -8.42 -10.50 8.96
CA HIS A 138 -9.01 -10.82 7.66
C HIS A 138 -10.20 -9.92 7.36
N THR A 139 -10.57 -9.82 6.10
CA THR A 139 -11.84 -9.26 5.67
C THR A 139 -12.90 -10.33 5.54
N THR A 140 -14.12 -10.03 5.99
CA THR A 140 -15.26 -10.94 5.86
C THR A 140 -15.76 -11.00 4.43
N LYS A 141 -16.40 -12.11 4.03
CA LYS A 141 -16.99 -12.20 2.69
C LYS A 141 -18.14 -11.18 2.59
N PRO A 142 -18.14 -10.30 1.57
CA PRO A 142 -19.23 -9.35 1.39
C PRO A 142 -20.54 -10.05 1.00
N SER A 143 -21.66 -9.41 1.36
CA SER A 143 -22.99 -9.86 0.97
C SER A 143 -23.18 -9.80 -0.56
N PRO A 144 -24.10 -10.59 -1.15
CA PRO A 144 -24.49 -10.41 -2.55
C PRO A 144 -25.02 -9.02 -2.87
N ALA A 145 -25.60 -8.31 -1.89
CA ALA A 145 -26.10 -6.95 -2.07
C ALA A 145 -24.96 -5.96 -2.35
N ILE A 146 -23.82 -6.09 -1.64
CA ILE A 146 -22.62 -5.30 -1.91
C ILE A 146 -22.02 -5.65 -3.27
N ILE A 147 -21.83 -6.94 -3.55
CA ILE A 147 -21.15 -7.42 -4.76
C ILE A 147 -21.90 -6.95 -6.02
N ASN A 148 -23.22 -7.07 -6.00
CA ASN A 148 -24.07 -6.76 -7.16
C ASN A 148 -24.55 -5.31 -7.19
N HIS A 149 -24.08 -4.43 -6.29
CA HIS A 149 -24.55 -3.05 -6.27
C HIS A 149 -24.04 -2.27 -7.49
N ASP A 150 -24.94 -1.69 -8.28
CA ASP A 150 -24.58 -1.10 -9.58
C ASP A 150 -23.67 0.12 -9.48
N LYS A 151 -23.74 0.88 -8.38
CA LYS A 151 -23.08 2.18 -8.24
C LYS A 151 -21.92 2.22 -7.25
N MET A 152 -21.80 1.22 -6.40
CA MET A 152 -20.92 1.27 -5.23
C MET A 152 -20.10 -0.02 -5.17
N THR A 153 -18.83 0.11 -4.82
CA THR A 153 -17.95 -1.02 -4.53
C THR A 153 -17.17 -0.72 -3.26
N TYR A 154 -16.55 -1.76 -2.73
CA TYR A 154 -15.62 -1.62 -1.62
C TYR A 154 -14.21 -1.40 -2.18
N PHE A 155 -13.48 -0.44 -1.61
CA PHE A 155 -12.09 -0.17 -1.89
C PHE A 155 -11.26 -0.44 -0.64
N GLY A 156 -10.15 -1.15 -0.83
CA GLY A 156 -9.11 -1.30 0.18
C GLY A 156 -7.74 -1.14 -0.43
N CYS A 157 -6.83 -0.49 0.29
CA CYS A 157 -5.42 -0.56 -0.02
C CYS A 157 -4.58 -0.80 1.21
N SER A 158 -3.43 -1.45 1.01
CA SER A 158 -2.45 -1.77 2.04
C SER A 158 -1.07 -1.33 1.55
N PHE A 159 -0.40 -0.51 2.35
CA PHE A 159 0.95 -0.03 2.10
C PHE A 159 1.95 -0.90 2.85
N GLN A 160 2.97 -1.35 2.13
CA GLN A 160 3.84 -2.43 2.55
C GLN A 160 5.28 -2.23 2.05
N ILE A 161 6.19 -2.99 2.64
CA ILE A 161 7.56 -3.22 2.18
C ILE A 161 7.73 -4.72 2.06
N ASN A 162 7.73 -5.28 0.85
CA ASN A 162 7.81 -6.73 0.68
C ASN A 162 9.25 -7.29 0.71
N HIS A 163 9.40 -8.56 1.10
CA HIS A 163 10.70 -9.26 1.15
C HIS A 163 11.46 -9.23 -0.17
N LYS A 164 10.76 -9.40 -1.30
CA LYS A 164 11.38 -9.52 -2.61
C LYS A 164 12.12 -8.24 -2.98
N LEU A 165 11.48 -7.09 -2.79
CA LEU A 165 12.02 -5.78 -3.11
C LEU A 165 13.18 -5.42 -2.18
N PHE A 166 13.01 -5.66 -0.87
CA PHE A 166 14.09 -5.49 0.11
C PHE A 166 15.34 -6.29 -0.26
N ASN A 167 15.17 -7.57 -0.59
CA ASN A 167 16.28 -8.43 -0.99
C ASN A 167 16.96 -7.96 -2.28
N VAL A 168 16.21 -7.38 -3.23
CA VAL A 168 16.79 -6.75 -4.42
C VAL A 168 17.63 -5.55 -4.01
N GLY A 169 17.09 -4.64 -3.20
CA GLY A 169 17.85 -3.46 -2.70
C GLY A 169 19.14 -3.86 -1.98
N HIS A 170 19.04 -4.80 -1.05
CA HIS A 170 20.18 -5.31 -0.31
C HIS A 170 21.25 -5.98 -1.20
N LYS A 171 20.85 -6.65 -2.29
CA LYS A 171 21.80 -7.18 -3.30
C LYS A 171 22.46 -6.06 -4.10
N LEU A 172 21.69 -5.07 -4.53
CA LEU A 172 22.21 -3.92 -5.30
C LEU A 172 23.25 -3.13 -4.49
N LEU A 173 23.05 -2.98 -3.17
CA LEU A 173 23.99 -2.31 -2.27
C LEU A 173 25.36 -2.98 -2.16
N LYS A 174 25.46 -4.27 -2.51
CA LYS A 174 26.71 -5.03 -2.49
C LYS A 174 27.45 -5.01 -3.84
N MET A 175 26.83 -4.47 -4.89
CA MET A 175 27.41 -4.40 -6.22
C MET A 175 28.28 -3.15 -6.38
N SER A 176 29.22 -3.19 -7.32
CA SER A 176 29.90 -1.97 -7.75
C SER A 176 28.91 -1.00 -8.43
N PRO A 177 29.21 0.31 -8.48
CA PRO A 177 28.34 1.28 -9.16
C PRO A 177 28.06 0.93 -10.63
N ALA A 178 29.05 0.36 -11.35
CA ALA A 178 28.90 -0.03 -12.75
C ALA A 178 27.96 -1.24 -12.91
N GLU A 179 28.12 -2.26 -12.08
CA GLU A 179 27.23 -3.43 -12.06
C GLU A 179 25.81 -3.02 -11.70
N MET A 180 25.64 -2.18 -10.66
CA MET A 180 24.33 -1.68 -10.28
C MET A 180 23.64 -0.94 -11.43
N LYS A 181 24.36 -0.03 -12.11
CA LYS A 181 23.83 0.71 -13.26
C LYS A 181 23.41 -0.21 -14.42
N SER A 182 24.04 -1.37 -14.57
CA SER A 182 23.65 -2.37 -15.58
C SER A 182 22.38 -3.16 -15.23
N LYS A 183 21.94 -3.14 -13.96
CA LYS A 183 20.81 -3.93 -13.44
C LYS A 183 19.58 -3.08 -13.11
N VAL A 184 19.78 -1.79 -12.84
CA VAL A 184 18.71 -0.85 -12.58
C VAL A 184 18.39 -0.10 -13.87
N HIS A 185 17.11 -0.10 -14.23
CA HIS A 185 16.58 0.77 -15.28
C HIS A 185 15.75 1.86 -14.63
N GLY A 186 16.05 3.10 -14.95
CA GLY A 186 15.30 4.25 -14.49
C GLY A 186 13.91 4.32 -15.07
N TYR A 187 13.14 5.28 -14.58
CA TYR A 187 11.78 5.55 -15.05
C TYR A 187 11.72 5.70 -16.58
N PHE A 188 12.67 6.44 -17.16
CA PHE A 188 12.70 6.70 -18.59
C PHE A 188 13.04 5.46 -19.41
N GLU A 189 14.07 4.68 -19.03
CA GLU A 189 14.41 3.46 -19.77
C GLU A 189 13.30 2.41 -19.67
N ARG A 190 12.69 2.26 -18.49
CA ARG A 190 11.55 1.35 -18.29
C ARG A 190 10.37 1.74 -19.19
N ASN A 191 9.99 3.01 -19.21
CA ASN A 191 8.85 3.45 -20.01
C ASN A 191 9.13 3.31 -21.52
N LEU A 192 10.34 3.62 -21.96
CA LEU A 192 10.76 3.36 -23.34
C LEU A 192 10.72 1.86 -23.67
N HIS A 193 11.16 1.00 -22.76
CA HIS A 193 11.07 -0.45 -22.93
C HIS A 193 9.63 -0.94 -23.04
N VAL A 194 8.74 -0.52 -22.12
CA VAL A 194 7.31 -0.87 -22.15
C VAL A 194 6.66 -0.40 -23.44
N GLN A 195 6.93 0.82 -23.89
CA GLN A 195 6.42 1.33 -25.16
C GLN A 195 6.93 0.52 -26.36
N LYS A 196 8.19 0.08 -26.35
CA LYS A 196 8.76 -0.79 -27.40
C LYS A 196 8.10 -2.17 -27.39
N CYS A 197 7.81 -2.73 -26.21
CA CYS A 197 7.10 -4.00 -26.08
C CYS A 197 5.65 -3.91 -26.56
N ALA A 198 4.94 -2.84 -26.20
CA ALA A 198 3.55 -2.61 -26.61
C ALA A 198 3.37 -2.37 -28.12
N LYS A 199 4.43 -1.94 -28.83
CA LYS A 199 4.42 -1.81 -30.30
C LYS A 199 4.68 -3.13 -31.04
N LYS A 200 5.03 -4.20 -30.31
CA LYS A 200 5.31 -5.54 -30.86
C LYS A 200 4.17 -6.54 -30.63
N SER A 201 3.12 -6.12 -29.94
CA SER A 201 1.85 -6.84 -29.71
C SER A 201 0.76 -6.28 -30.58
#